data_AF-A0A7S2BLN6-F1
#
_entry.id   AF-A0A7S2BLN6-F1
#
_cell.length_a   1.000
_cell.length_b   1.000
_cell.length_c   1.000
_cell.angle_alpha   90.00
_cell.angle_beta   90.00
_cell.angle_gamma   90.00
#
_symmetry.space_group_name_H-M   'P 1'
#
loop_
_entity.id
_entity.type
_entity.pdbx_description
1 polymer ?
#
loop_
_entity_poly.entity_id
_entity_poly.type
_entity_poly.pdbx_seq_one_letter_code
_entity_poly.pdbx_strand_id
1 'polypeptide(L)'
;HDPHDPIVGHQADEVFEFFGSLAQATMSLLKSVTGGNDWTVYTAALSHLGFFWVLLFVTFIVFSQLALLNVVTGVVCHAAIESVQHDQDLVVQSQLAIKEHYIQQLRDIFKNMDCDRSGFLTLEEFKENMQNTQLRAYFESLDLTMD
;
A
#
# COMPACT_ATOMS: atom_id res chain seq x y z
N HIS A 1 46.76 -29.95 25.43
CA HIS A 1 46.28 -28.57 25.39
C HIS A 1 46.28 -28.11 26.84
N ASP A 2 47.11 -27.12 27.18
CA ASP A 2 47.35 -26.71 28.56
C ASP A 2 46.14 -25.90 29.06
N PRO A 3 45.45 -26.32 30.14
CA PRO A 3 44.27 -25.61 30.66
C PRO A 3 44.60 -24.23 31.27
N HIS A 4 45.87 -23.83 31.34
CA HIS A 4 46.31 -22.51 31.86
C HIS A 4 46.79 -21.53 30.79
N ASP A 5 46.54 -21.79 29.50
CA ASP A 5 46.85 -20.81 28.44
C ASP A 5 45.92 -19.57 28.55
N PRO A 6 46.47 -18.37 28.85
CA PRO A 6 45.66 -17.16 29.04
C PRO A 6 44.84 -16.76 27.80
N ILE A 7 45.23 -17.23 26.61
CA ILE A 7 44.50 -16.96 25.36
C ILE A 7 43.16 -17.71 25.32
N VAL A 8 43.11 -18.94 25.86
CA VAL A 8 41.89 -19.76 25.87
C VAL A 8 40.86 -19.20 26.86
N GLY A 9 41.32 -18.65 27.99
CA GLY A 9 40.45 -17.98 28.97
C GLY A 9 39.72 -16.79 28.36
N HIS A 10 40.45 -15.91 27.68
CA HIS A 10 39.88 -14.69 27.10
C HIS A 10 38.82 -14.98 26.00
N GLN A 11 38.98 -16.07 25.25
CA GLN A 11 38.02 -16.49 24.22
C GLN A 11 36.72 -17.05 24.81
N ALA A 12 36.84 -17.84 25.88
CA ALA A 12 35.69 -18.37 26.60
C ALA A 12 34.89 -17.24 27.28
N ASP A 13 35.58 -16.22 27.80
CA ASP A 13 34.99 -15.07 28.44
C ASP A 13 34.11 -14.25 27.47
N GLU A 14 34.56 -14.02 26.23
CA GLU A 14 33.77 -13.30 25.21
C GLU A 14 32.49 -14.05 24.83
N VAL A 15 32.58 -15.37 24.61
CA VAL A 15 31.40 -16.20 24.31
C VAL A 15 30.42 -16.17 25.48
N PHE A 16 30.92 -16.24 26.72
CA PHE A 16 30.08 -16.19 27.91
C PHE A 16 29.45 -14.81 28.14
N GLU A 17 30.15 -13.72 27.81
CA GLU A 17 29.61 -12.36 27.89
C GLU A 17 28.41 -12.17 26.94
N PHE A 18 28.53 -12.66 25.71
CA PHE A 18 27.50 -12.50 24.68
C PHE A 18 26.39 -13.56 24.72
N PHE A 19 26.69 -14.79 25.15
CA PHE A 19 25.81 -15.95 25.05
C PHE A 19 25.69 -16.78 26.34
N GLY A 20 26.23 -16.32 27.47
CA GLY A 20 26.24 -17.06 28.75
C GLY A 20 24.86 -17.27 29.40
N SER A 21 23.86 -16.49 29.00
CA SER A 21 22.47 -16.68 29.41
C SER A 21 21.53 -16.46 28.23
N LEU A 22 20.30 -16.98 28.35
CA LEU A 22 19.27 -16.77 27.33
C LEU A 22 19.02 -15.29 27.07
N ALA A 23 18.94 -14.47 28.13
CA ALA A 23 18.72 -13.03 27.99
C ALA A 23 19.87 -12.32 27.25
N GLN A 24 21.11 -12.67 27.56
CA GLN A 24 22.28 -12.14 26.85
C GLN A 24 22.27 -12.57 25.38
N ALA A 25 22.02 -13.85 25.11
CA ALA A 25 21.94 -14.37 23.75
C ALA A 25 20.84 -13.67 22.94
N THR A 26 19.63 -13.52 23.48
CA THR A 26 18.54 -12.78 22.83
C THR A 26 18.90 -11.33 22.57
N MET A 27 19.56 -10.65 23.53
CA MET A 27 20.01 -9.28 23.37
C MET A 27 21.09 -9.16 22.27
N SER A 28 22.06 -10.08 22.22
CA SER A 28 23.11 -10.12 21.20
C SER A 28 22.53 -10.34 19.79
N LEU A 29 21.56 -11.25 19.66
CA LEU A 29 20.83 -11.48 18.40
C LEU A 29 20.00 -10.27 17.98
N LEU A 30 19.35 -9.59 18.94
CA LEU A 30 18.61 -8.37 18.64
C LEU A 30 19.54 -7.25 18.17
N LYS A 31 20.66 -7.03 18.88
CA LYS A 31 21.68 -6.03 18.53
C LYS A 31 22.26 -6.27 17.14
N SER A 32 22.53 -7.53 16.77
CA SER A 32 23.09 -7.86 15.46
C SER A 32 22.13 -7.60 14.30
N VAL A 33 20.81 -7.76 14.50
CA VAL A 33 19.80 -7.52 13.45
C VAL A 33 19.39 -6.04 13.37
N THR A 34 19.29 -5.37 14.52
CA THR A 34 18.83 -3.97 14.60
C THR A 34 19.93 -2.93 14.39
N GLY A 35 21.18 -3.35 14.22
CA GLY A 35 22.33 -2.44 14.10
C GLY A 35 22.81 -1.85 15.43
N GLY A 36 22.42 -2.44 16.57
CA GLY A 36 22.89 -2.04 17.89
C GLY A 36 24.36 -2.40 18.17
N ASN A 37 24.91 -3.37 17.45
CA ASN A 37 26.34 -3.66 17.40
C ASN A 37 26.70 -4.33 16.08
N ASP A 38 27.97 -4.26 15.68
CA ASP A 38 28.46 -4.97 14.51
C ASP A 38 28.36 -6.48 14.73
N TRP A 39 27.70 -7.17 13.81
CA TRP A 39 27.52 -8.61 13.88
C TRP A 39 28.84 -9.39 13.80
N THR A 40 29.87 -8.76 13.22
CA THR A 40 31.21 -9.34 13.10
C THR A 40 31.85 -9.60 14.46
N VAL A 41 31.55 -8.78 15.47
CA VAL A 41 32.02 -8.96 16.86
C VAL A 41 31.53 -10.30 17.43
N TYR A 42 30.25 -10.62 17.21
CA TYR A 42 29.69 -11.90 17.66
C TYR A 42 30.24 -13.08 16.87
N THR A 43 30.44 -12.93 15.56
CA THR A 43 31.03 -14.02 14.76
C THR A 43 32.49 -14.26 15.06
N ALA A 44 33.25 -13.23 15.49
CA ALA A 44 34.61 -13.38 15.96
C ALA A 44 34.64 -14.26 17.22
N ALA A 45 33.81 -13.94 18.22
CA ALA A 45 33.67 -14.76 19.43
C ALA A 45 33.22 -16.20 19.10
N LEU A 46 32.23 -16.37 18.22
CA LEU A 46 31.74 -17.70 17.81
C LEU A 46 32.73 -18.50 16.96
N SER A 47 33.68 -17.84 16.27
CA SER A 47 34.67 -18.52 15.44
C SER A 47 35.57 -19.46 16.25
N HIS A 48 35.77 -19.15 17.54
CA HIS A 48 36.51 -19.98 18.48
C HIS A 48 35.82 -21.32 18.77
N LEU A 49 34.48 -21.38 18.66
CA LEU A 49 33.70 -22.61 18.82
C LEU A 49 33.67 -23.46 17.53
N GLY A 50 34.11 -22.89 16.41
CA GLY A 50 34.19 -23.55 15.11
C GLY A 50 33.21 -23.00 14.06
N PHE A 51 33.48 -23.36 12.80
CA PHE A 51 32.79 -22.82 11.62
C PHE A 51 31.27 -23.01 11.64
N PHE A 52 30.77 -24.11 12.21
CA PHE A 52 29.34 -24.39 12.29
C PHE A 52 28.55 -23.29 13.01
N TRP A 53 29.07 -22.77 14.12
CA TRP A 53 28.42 -21.73 14.91
C TRP A 53 28.37 -20.39 14.18
N VAL A 54 29.45 -20.06 13.46
CA VAL A 54 29.49 -18.88 12.58
C VAL A 54 28.45 -18.99 11.48
N LEU A 55 28.39 -20.15 10.79
CA LEU A 55 27.43 -20.39 9.72
C LEU A 55 25.98 -20.28 10.22
N LEU A 56 25.68 -20.87 11.38
CA LEU A 56 24.37 -20.80 12.02
C LEU A 56 23.97 -19.35 12.31
N PHE A 57 24.87 -18.56 12.90
CA PHE A 57 24.61 -17.16 13.25
C PHE A 57 24.43 -16.26 12.02
N VAL A 58 25.26 -16.44 10.98
CA VAL A 58 25.12 -15.71 9.71
C VAL A 58 23.80 -16.07 9.02
N THR A 59 23.41 -17.34 9.02
CA THR A 59 22.12 -17.78 8.47
C THR A 59 20.96 -17.13 9.20
N PHE A 60 21.02 -17.04 10.53
CA PHE A 60 20.04 -16.31 11.34
C PHE A 60 19.92 -14.85 10.90
N ILE A 61 21.05 -14.13 10.76
CA ILE A 61 21.04 -12.71 10.35
C ILE A 61 20.41 -12.54 8.98
N VAL A 62 20.88 -13.31 7.99
CA VAL A 62 20.39 -13.22 6.61
C VAL A 62 18.89 -13.54 6.57
N PHE A 63 18.45 -14.60 7.26
CA PHE A 63 17.05 -14.96 7.33
C PHE A 63 16.21 -13.86 7.99
N SER A 64 16.64 -13.30 9.12
CA SER A 64 15.92 -12.21 9.80
C SER A 64 15.80 -10.96 8.93
N GLN A 65 16.87 -10.58 8.22
CA GLN A 65 16.83 -9.42 7.32
C GLN A 65 15.93 -9.65 6.11
N LEU A 66 16.01 -10.84 5.48
CA LEU A 66 15.12 -11.19 4.37
C LEU A 66 13.67 -11.28 4.81
N ALA A 67 13.40 -11.85 5.99
CA ALA A 67 12.05 -11.92 6.55
C ALA A 67 11.48 -10.52 6.79
N LEU A 68 12.25 -9.63 7.42
CA LEU A 68 11.84 -8.23 7.64
C LEU A 68 11.59 -7.52 6.31
N LEU A 69 12.51 -7.65 5.35
CA LEU A 69 12.39 -7.05 4.03
C LEU A 69 11.14 -7.57 3.29
N ASN A 70 10.88 -8.87 3.35
CA ASN A 70 9.70 -9.48 2.73
C ASN A 70 8.40 -8.99 3.35
N VAL A 71 8.34 -8.83 4.68
CA VAL A 71 7.17 -8.28 5.38
C VAL A 71 6.92 -6.85 4.95
N VAL A 72 7.95 -5.99 4.97
CA VAL A 72 7.83 -4.58 4.57
C VAL A 72 7.44 -4.47 3.10
N THR A 73 8.10 -5.24 2.23
CA THR A 73 7.80 -5.27 0.79
C THR A 73 6.37 -5.74 0.55
N GLY A 74 5.90 -6.75 1.28
CA GLY A 74 4.52 -7.23 1.19
C GLY A 74 3.49 -6.14 1.53
N VAL A 75 3.71 -5.39 2.62
CA VAL A 75 2.85 -4.27 3.01
C VAL A 75 2.87 -3.15 1.97
N VAL A 76 4.06 -2.76 1.48
CA VAL A 76 4.19 -1.70 0.48
C VAL A 76 3.54 -2.10 -0.85
N CYS A 77 3.75 -3.32 -1.32
CA CYS A 77 3.09 -3.84 -2.52
C CYS A 77 1.57 -3.88 -2.35
N HIS A 78 1.08 -4.31 -1.18
CA HIS A 78 -0.36 -4.33 -0.91
C HIS A 78 -0.97 -2.93 -0.98
N ALA A 79 -0.35 -1.95 -0.30
CA ALA A 79 -0.80 -0.56 -0.34
C ALA A 79 -0.75 0.04 -1.76
N ALA A 80 0.29 -0.28 -2.54
CA ALA A 80 0.39 0.16 -3.92
C ALA A 80 -0.75 -0.41 -4.79
N ILE A 81 -1.06 -1.70 -4.67
CA ILE A 81 -2.16 -2.33 -5.41
C ILE A 81 -3.52 -1.75 -4.99
N GLU A 82 -3.75 -1.60 -3.68
CA GLU A 82 -4.99 -1.03 -3.14
C GLU A 82 -5.20 0.41 -3.63
N SER A 83 -4.14 1.23 -3.69
CA SER A 83 -4.24 2.60 -4.20
C SER A 83 -4.70 2.67 -5.67
N VAL A 84 -4.18 1.78 -6.51
CA VAL A 84 -4.57 1.71 -7.93
C VAL A 84 -6.03 1.28 -8.09
N GLN A 85 -6.49 0.33 -7.27
CA GLN A 85 -7.89 -0.10 -7.28
C GLN A 85 -8.82 1.02 -6.82
N HIS A 86 -8.45 1.71 -5.73
CA HIS A 86 -9.23 2.83 -5.22
C HIS A 86 -9.34 3.98 -6.23
N ASP A 87 -8.24 4.31 -6.92
CA ASP A 87 -8.25 5.34 -7.97
C ASP A 87 -9.18 4.98 -9.13
N GLN A 88 -9.22 3.70 -9.54
CA GLN A 88 -10.15 3.25 -10.58
C GLN A 88 -11.62 3.34 -10.13
N ASP A 89 -11.92 2.92 -8.90
CA ASP A 89 -13.27 3.00 -8.34
C ASP A 89 -13.74 4.46 -8.23
N LEU A 90 -12.87 5.38 -7.81
CA LEU A 90 -13.16 6.81 -7.77
C LEU A 90 -13.46 7.37 -9.17
N VAL A 91 -12.68 6.97 -10.19
CA VAL A 91 -12.95 7.36 -11.58
C VAL A 91 -14.33 6.84 -12.02
N VAL A 92 -14.65 5.58 -11.78
CA VAL A 92 -15.97 5.01 -12.13
C VAL A 92 -17.10 5.74 -11.41
N GLN A 93 -16.97 6.00 -10.11
CA GLN A 93 -17.97 6.75 -9.34
C GLN A 93 -18.14 8.17 -9.87
N SER A 94 -17.05 8.85 -10.25
CA SER A 94 -17.13 10.20 -10.84
C SER A 94 -17.91 10.20 -12.16
N GLN A 95 -17.69 9.20 -13.02
CA GLN A 95 -18.41 9.06 -14.29
C GLN A 95 -19.90 8.77 -14.08
N LEU A 96 -20.24 7.93 -13.10
CA LEU A 96 -21.63 7.67 -12.73
C LEU A 96 -22.32 8.92 -12.17
N ALA A 97 -21.64 9.69 -11.33
CA ALA A 97 -22.15 10.94 -10.78
C ALA A 97 -22.40 11.98 -11.88
N ILE A 98 -21.48 12.12 -12.83
CA ILE A 98 -21.64 13.00 -14.01
C ILE A 98 -22.87 12.57 -14.83
N LYS A 99 -23.02 11.27 -15.10
CA LYS A 99 -24.18 10.74 -15.84
C LYS A 99 -25.50 11.01 -15.11
N GLU A 100 -25.56 10.76 -13.81
CA GLU A 100 -26.76 11.00 -13.01
C GLU A 100 -27.12 12.49 -12.99
N HIS A 101 -26.12 13.36 -12.88
CA HIS A 101 -26.31 14.81 -12.98
C HIS A 101 -26.91 15.21 -14.34
N TYR A 102 -26.42 14.66 -15.46
CA TYR A 102 -27.02 14.92 -16.78
C TYR A 102 -28.46 14.39 -16.91
N ILE A 103 -28.75 13.20 -16.36
CA ILE A 103 -30.12 12.65 -16.35
C ILE A 103 -31.06 13.56 -15.55
N GLN A 104 -30.62 14.10 -14.41
CA GLN A 104 -31.41 15.03 -13.61
C GLN A 104 -31.67 16.33 -14.36
N GLN A 105 -30.66 16.91 -15.00
CA GLN A 105 -30.85 18.11 -15.82
C GLN A 105 -31.83 17.88 -16.98
N LEU A 106 -31.72 16.77 -17.69
CA LEU A 106 -32.65 16.41 -18.76
C LEU A 106 -34.09 16.21 -18.23
N ARG A 107 -34.26 15.58 -17.07
CA ARG A 107 -35.57 15.45 -16.43
C ARG A 107 -36.18 16.80 -16.09
N ASP A 108 -35.39 17.72 -15.55
CA ASP A 108 -35.87 19.06 -15.20
C ASP A 108 -36.27 19.84 -16.46
N ILE A 109 -35.51 19.70 -17.55
CA ILE A 109 -35.85 20.28 -18.85
C ILE A 109 -37.18 19.72 -19.37
N PHE A 110 -37.33 18.39 -19.44
CA PHE A 110 -38.57 17.79 -19.95
C PHE A 110 -39.77 18.13 -19.08
N LYS A 111 -39.58 18.22 -17.76
CA LYS A 111 -40.64 18.64 -16.83
C LYS A 111 -41.04 20.10 -17.03
N ASN A 112 -40.13 20.96 -17.46
CA ASN A 112 -40.45 22.36 -17.79
C ASN A 112 -41.15 22.49 -19.16
N MET A 113 -40.96 21.53 -20.07
CA MET A 113 -41.59 21.51 -21.40
C MET A 113 -42.98 20.85 -21.38
N ASP A 114 -43.24 19.96 -20.44
CA ASP A 114 -44.53 19.32 -20.18
C ASP A 114 -45.52 20.33 -19.58
N CYS A 115 -46.26 21.03 -20.44
CA CYS A 115 -47.17 22.12 -20.08
C CYS A 115 -48.46 21.58 -19.43
N ASP A 116 -48.93 20.42 -19.88
CA ASP A 116 -50.15 19.79 -19.37
C ASP A 116 -49.93 18.90 -18.14
N ARG A 117 -48.67 18.68 -17.75
CA ARG A 117 -48.22 17.82 -16.64
C ARG A 117 -48.70 16.38 -16.80
N SER A 118 -48.88 15.92 -18.04
CA SER A 118 -49.27 14.55 -18.34
C SER A 118 -48.18 13.53 -17.99
N GLY A 119 -46.93 14.00 -17.80
CA GLY A 119 -45.75 13.15 -17.62
C GLY A 119 -45.19 12.62 -18.94
N PHE A 120 -45.76 13.04 -20.08
CA PHE A 120 -45.32 12.70 -21.42
C PHE A 120 -45.10 13.98 -22.22
N LEU A 121 -44.05 14.00 -23.05
CA LEU A 121 -43.78 15.14 -23.91
C LEU A 121 -44.41 14.90 -25.29
N THR A 122 -45.38 15.72 -25.67
CA THR A 122 -46.00 15.63 -27.00
C THR A 122 -45.12 16.28 -28.07
N LEU A 123 -45.31 15.88 -29.34
CA LEU A 123 -44.54 16.44 -30.46
C LEU A 123 -44.80 17.95 -30.64
N GLU A 124 -46.03 18.41 -30.37
CA GLU A 124 -46.38 19.84 -30.38
C GLU A 124 -45.64 20.60 -29.26
N GLU A 125 -45.70 20.15 -28.01
CA GLU A 125 -45.00 20.78 -26.88
C GLU A 125 -43.49 20.83 -27.09
N PHE A 126 -42.92 19.77 -27.67
CA PHE A 126 -41.51 19.74 -28.04
C PHE A 126 -41.16 20.81 -29.08
N LYS A 127 -41.95 20.92 -30.16
CA LYS A 127 -41.71 21.89 -31.24
C LYS A 127 -41.89 23.34 -30.78
N GLU A 128 -42.88 23.63 -29.94
CA GLU A 128 -43.10 24.97 -29.40
C GLU A 128 -41.95 25.38 -28.48
N ASN A 129 -41.52 24.49 -27.57
CA ASN A 129 -40.42 24.77 -26.65
C ASN A 129 -39.05 24.80 -27.34
N MET A 130 -38.87 24.10 -28.46
CA MET A 130 -37.65 24.14 -29.28
C MET A 130 -37.42 25.48 -29.99
N GLN A 131 -38.44 26.33 -30.09
CA GLN A 131 -38.26 27.71 -30.59
C GLN A 131 -37.65 28.64 -29.53
N ASN A 132 -37.54 28.20 -28.27
CA ASN A 132 -36.91 28.97 -27.21
C ASN A 132 -35.38 28.89 -27.32
N THR A 133 -34.76 30.03 -27.64
CA THR A 133 -33.30 30.20 -27.77
C THR A 133 -32.53 29.71 -26.54
N GLN A 134 -33.12 29.81 -25.35
CA GLN A 134 -32.48 29.41 -24.09
C GLN A 134 -32.43 27.89 -23.93
N LEU A 135 -33.45 27.17 -24.40
CA LEU A 135 -33.49 25.70 -24.42
C LEU A 135 -32.51 25.13 -25.46
N ARG A 136 -32.45 25.73 -26.65
CA ARG A 136 -31.48 25.34 -27.69
C ARG A 136 -30.04 25.47 -27.22
N ALA A 137 -29.68 26.61 -26.62
CA ALA A 137 -28.34 26.81 -26.06
C ALA A 137 -28.02 25.78 -24.96
N TYR A 138 -29.02 25.35 -24.19
CA TYR A 138 -28.86 24.33 -23.15
C TYR A 138 -28.65 22.93 -23.73
N PHE A 139 -29.40 22.53 -24.77
CA PHE A 139 -29.18 21.27 -25.49
C PHE A 139 -27.82 21.23 -26.20
N GLU A 140 -27.40 22.35 -26.79
CA GLU A 140 -26.05 22.50 -27.37
C GLU A 140 -24.95 22.38 -26.30
N SER A 141 -25.17 22.90 -25.09
CA SER A 141 -24.22 22.73 -23.97
C SER A 141 -24.10 21.30 -23.45
N LEU A 142 -25.05 20.43 -23.79
CA LEU A 142 -25.08 19.01 -23.46
C LEU A 142 -24.48 18.13 -24.58
N ASP A 143 -23.86 18.73 -25.60
CA ASP A 143 -23.35 18.05 -26.81
C ASP A 143 -24.42 17.26 -27.58
N LEU A 144 -25.70 17.57 -27.37
CA LEU A 144 -26.81 17.00 -28.12
C LEU A 144 -27.07 17.88 -29.34
N THR A 145 -26.34 17.62 -30.43
CA THR A 145 -26.61 18.26 -31.73
C THR A 145 -27.98 17.80 -32.24
N MET A 146 -28.92 18.74 -32.34
CA MET A 146 -30.22 18.50 -32.95
C MET A 146 -30.18 18.90 -34.43
N ASP A 147 -29.99 17.90 -35.30
CA ASP A 147 -30.27 17.98 -36.74
C ASP A 147 -31.74 17.64 -37.04
#